data_AF-A0A1C3CY94-F1
#
_entry.id   AF-A0A1C3CY94-F1
#
_cell.length_a   1.000
_cell.length_b   1.000
_cell.length_c   1.000
_cell.angle_alpha   90.00
_cell.angle_beta   90.00
_cell.angle_gamma   90.00
#
_symmetry.space_group_name_H-M   'P 1'
#
loop_
_entity.id
_entity.type
_entity.pdbx_description
1 polymer ?
#
loop_
_entity_poly.entity_id
_entity_poly.type
_entity_poly.pdbx_seq_one_letter_code
_entity_poly.pdbx_strand_id
1 'polypeptide(L)'
;MKYININSLWLAFFAVFIAMSCLAEGNQISMGNEVVPVVQPLSKEEIQQGMLEMQQRQNQRIEAWGKTLKSEDFERSWFGRILKQPKRQEVCGIYQGLIDETYHLMQQNKERLPATDQTLLEDRNQFIQAFGYKDNIVDTRMGFNCRIR
;
A
#
# COMPACT_ATOMS: atom_id res chain seq x y z
N MET A 1 15.47 -41.96 -28.29
CA MET A 1 15.42 -41.32 -26.94
C MET A 1 14.00 -40.76 -26.83
N LYS A 2 13.05 -41.22 -25.99
CA LYS A 2 13.11 -41.59 -24.55
C LYS A 2 13.79 -40.49 -23.73
N TYR A 3 13.23 -39.85 -22.70
CA TYR A 3 11.88 -39.77 -22.10
C TYR A 3 11.80 -38.38 -21.38
N ILE A 4 10.75 -37.89 -20.68
CA ILE A 4 9.52 -38.49 -20.13
C ILE A 4 8.37 -37.43 -20.06
N ASN A 5 7.21 -37.78 -19.50
CA ASN A 5 6.07 -36.89 -19.20
C ASN A 5 5.89 -36.79 -17.67
N ILE A 6 5.89 -35.58 -17.11
CA ILE A 6 5.49 -35.32 -15.70
C ILE A 6 4.74 -33.99 -15.60
N ASN A 7 3.41 -34.03 -15.68
CA ASN A 7 2.52 -33.12 -14.92
C ASN A 7 1.06 -33.60 -14.87
N SER A 8 0.86 -34.92 -14.88
CA SER A 8 -0.45 -35.57 -14.66
C SER A 8 -0.76 -35.77 -13.17
N LEU A 9 -0.47 -34.75 -12.34
CA LEU A 9 -0.46 -34.86 -10.87
C LEU A 9 -1.06 -33.65 -10.11
N TRP A 10 -1.70 -32.71 -10.81
CA TRP A 10 -2.28 -31.48 -10.20
C TRP A 10 -3.81 -31.33 -10.42
N LEU A 11 -4.50 -32.38 -10.86
CA LEU A 11 -5.96 -32.38 -11.11
C LEU A 11 -6.73 -33.43 -10.28
N ALA A 12 -6.16 -33.89 -9.16
CA ALA A 12 -6.76 -34.91 -8.29
C ALA A 12 -6.86 -34.49 -6.81
N PHE A 13 -6.82 -33.19 -6.52
CA PHE A 13 -6.97 -32.63 -5.15
C PHE A 13 -8.17 -31.70 -4.98
N PHE A 14 -9.05 -31.58 -5.99
CA PHE A 14 -10.19 -30.64 -6.00
C PHE A 14 -11.56 -31.31 -5.83
N ALA A 15 -11.60 -32.55 -5.35
CA ALA A 15 -12.81 -33.25 -4.96
C ALA A 15 -12.55 -34.10 -3.71
N VAL A 16 -13.57 -34.24 -2.85
CA VAL A 16 -13.56 -34.93 -1.54
C VAL A 16 -12.86 -34.17 -0.40
N PHE A 17 -13.52 -33.15 0.15
CA PHE A 17 -13.44 -32.58 1.53
C PHE A 17 -14.25 -31.25 1.49
N ILE A 18 -15.39 -31.02 2.15
CA ILE A 18 -16.26 -31.83 3.02
C ILE A 18 -17.72 -31.52 2.64
N ALA A 19 -18.53 -32.56 2.44
CA ALA A 19 -19.96 -32.49 2.75
C ALA A 19 -20.17 -33.19 4.11
N MET A 20 -21.18 -32.76 4.86
CA MET A 20 -21.53 -33.24 6.22
C MET A 20 -20.59 -32.84 7.37
N SER A 21 -20.97 -31.78 8.06
CA SER A 21 -20.99 -31.68 9.53
C SER A 21 -22.11 -30.70 9.87
N CYS A 22 -23.35 -31.19 9.89
CA CYS A 22 -24.07 -31.62 11.10
C CYS A 22 -24.91 -30.47 11.68
N LEU A 23 -26.17 -30.78 12.01
CA LEU A 23 -27.02 -29.89 12.78
C LEU A 23 -26.34 -29.59 14.12
N ALA A 24 -26.29 -28.31 14.49
CA ALA A 24 -26.26 -27.91 15.89
C ALA A 24 -27.63 -27.31 16.19
N GLU A 25 -28.48 -28.08 16.86
CA GLU A 25 -29.73 -27.57 17.43
C GLU A 25 -29.41 -26.51 18.48
N GLY A 26 -30.29 -25.51 18.59
CA GLY A 26 -29.96 -24.28 19.30
C GLY A 26 -29.82 -24.44 20.80
N ASN A 27 -29.01 -23.58 21.41
CA ASN A 27 -29.24 -23.15 22.77
C ASN A 27 -29.22 -21.61 22.81
N GLN A 28 -30.38 -20.99 23.07
CA GLN A 28 -30.47 -19.55 23.21
C GLN A 28 -29.97 -19.14 24.59
N ILE A 29 -28.80 -18.49 24.64
CA ILE A 29 -28.40 -17.70 25.81
C ILE A 29 -28.36 -16.24 25.38
N SER A 30 -29.42 -15.52 25.74
CA SER A 30 -29.50 -14.07 25.59
C SER A 30 -28.59 -13.42 26.64
N MET A 31 -27.54 -12.74 26.19
CA MET A 31 -26.83 -11.74 26.98
C MET A 31 -26.52 -10.52 26.11
N GLY A 32 -26.84 -9.33 26.62
CA GLY A 32 -26.30 -8.04 26.17
C GLY A 32 -26.29 -7.79 24.66
N ASN A 33 -27.38 -7.24 24.12
CA ASN A 33 -27.41 -6.74 22.74
C ASN A 33 -26.63 -5.42 22.62
N GLU A 34 -25.32 -5.44 22.88
CA GLU A 34 -24.40 -4.50 22.24
C GLU A 34 -24.40 -4.84 20.76
N VAL A 35 -24.92 -3.92 19.95
CA VAL A 35 -24.80 -4.00 18.49
C VAL A 35 -23.35 -3.72 18.16
N VAL A 36 -22.51 -4.76 18.22
CA VAL A 36 -21.17 -4.73 17.65
C VAL A 36 -21.35 -4.42 16.17
N PRO A 37 -20.94 -3.24 15.68
CA PRO A 37 -21.13 -2.92 14.27
C PRO A 37 -20.36 -3.95 13.46
N VAL A 38 -21.01 -4.59 12.49
CA VAL A 38 -20.33 -5.52 11.58
C VAL A 38 -19.37 -4.69 10.72
N VAL A 39 -18.12 -4.60 11.18
CA VAL A 39 -17.03 -3.89 10.53
C VAL A 39 -16.73 -4.60 9.21
N GLN A 40 -17.33 -4.10 8.12
CA GLN A 40 -17.15 -4.71 6.81
C GLN A 40 -15.70 -4.53 6.34
N PRO A 41 -15.01 -5.62 5.97
CA PRO A 41 -13.65 -5.54 5.46
C PRO A 41 -13.62 -4.75 4.14
N LEU A 42 -12.51 -4.08 3.86
CA LEU A 42 -12.34 -3.40 2.59
C LEU A 42 -12.32 -4.42 1.44
N SER A 43 -13.11 -4.16 0.39
CA SER A 43 -13.07 -4.93 -0.85
C SER A 43 -11.77 -4.67 -1.61
N LYS A 44 -11.41 -5.59 -2.52
CA LYS A 44 -10.19 -5.44 -3.35
C LYS A 44 -10.33 -4.23 -4.28
N GLU A 45 -11.54 -3.97 -4.72
CA GLU A 45 -11.95 -2.90 -5.61
C GLU A 45 -11.79 -1.53 -4.93
N GLU A 46 -12.26 -1.37 -3.69
CA GLU A 46 -12.03 -0.17 -2.88
C GLU A 46 -10.54 0.11 -2.66
N ILE A 47 -9.74 -0.92 -2.35
CA ILE A 47 -8.29 -0.79 -2.15
C ILE A 47 -7.60 -0.35 -3.44
N GLN A 48 -7.91 -0.99 -4.58
CA GLN A 48 -7.33 -0.65 -5.88
C GLN A 48 -7.70 0.78 -6.32
N GLN A 49 -8.96 1.18 -6.14
CA GLN A 49 -9.41 2.54 -6.43
C GLN A 49 -8.71 3.56 -5.53
N GLY A 50 -8.65 3.33 -4.21
CA GLY A 50 -7.97 4.21 -3.27
C GLY A 50 -6.48 4.40 -3.60
N MET A 51 -5.78 3.31 -3.97
CA MET A 51 -4.38 3.38 -4.42
C MET A 51 -4.21 4.21 -5.69
N LEU A 52 -5.11 4.06 -6.68
CA LEU A 52 -5.08 4.85 -7.91
C LEU A 52 -5.31 6.34 -7.64
N GLU A 53 -6.33 6.67 -6.84
CA GLU A 53 -6.65 8.06 -6.46
C GLU A 53 -5.50 8.71 -5.68
N MET A 54 -4.85 7.97 -4.77
CA MET A 54 -3.66 8.44 -4.04
C MET A 54 -2.48 8.71 -4.97
N GLN A 55 -2.21 7.83 -5.94
CA GLN A 55 -1.16 8.03 -6.94
C GLN A 55 -1.45 9.25 -7.84
N GLN A 56 -2.69 9.40 -8.31
CA GLN A 56 -3.12 10.56 -9.09
C GLN A 56 -2.97 11.87 -8.30
N ARG A 57 -3.38 11.89 -7.03
CA ARG A 57 -3.22 13.04 -6.13
C ARG A 57 -1.74 13.41 -5.91
N GLN A 58 -0.85 12.42 -5.78
CA GLN A 58 0.59 12.67 -5.70
C GLN A 58 1.13 13.31 -6.98
N ASN A 59 0.78 12.77 -8.15
CA ASN A 59 1.18 13.33 -9.44
C ASN A 59 0.70 14.78 -9.59
N GLN A 60 -0.57 15.07 -9.25
CA GLN A 60 -1.12 16.44 -9.25
C GLN A 60 -0.37 17.38 -8.31
N ARG A 61 0.01 16.92 -7.10
CA ARG A 61 0.82 17.71 -6.16
C ARG A 61 2.21 18.02 -6.72
N ILE A 62 2.87 17.04 -7.34
CA ILE A 62 4.18 17.21 -8.00
C ILE A 62 4.08 18.16 -9.19
N GLU A 63 3.05 18.03 -10.03
CA GLU A 63 2.82 18.94 -11.18
C GLU A 63 2.49 20.37 -10.73
N ALA A 64 1.64 20.54 -9.73
CA ALA A 64 1.28 21.84 -9.18
C ALA A 64 2.49 22.52 -8.55
N TRP A 65 3.28 21.77 -7.76
CA TRP A 65 4.56 22.23 -7.22
C TRP A 65 5.54 22.61 -8.34
N GLY A 66 5.67 21.77 -9.38
CA GLY A 66 6.55 22.01 -10.52
C GLY A 66 6.24 23.31 -11.28
N LYS A 67 4.97 23.71 -11.35
CA LYS A 67 4.52 24.99 -11.92
C LYS A 67 4.93 26.22 -11.10
N THR A 68 5.33 26.06 -9.84
CA THR A 68 5.83 27.16 -8.98
C THR A 68 7.32 27.45 -9.15
N LEU A 69 8.07 26.54 -9.81
CA LEU A 69 9.51 26.61 -9.94
C LEU A 69 9.96 27.76 -10.85
N LYS A 70 11.00 28.46 -10.41
CA LYS A 70 11.62 29.58 -11.14
C LYS A 70 13.06 29.27 -11.50
N SER A 71 13.71 30.15 -12.25
CA SER A 71 15.10 29.93 -12.69
C SER A 71 16.08 29.89 -11.51
N GLU A 72 15.85 30.74 -10.52
CA GLU A 72 16.62 30.85 -9.27
C GLU A 72 16.52 29.62 -8.35
N ASP A 73 15.55 28.74 -8.55
CA ASP A 73 15.39 27.49 -7.78
C ASP A 73 16.39 26.39 -8.18
N PHE A 74 17.09 26.58 -9.30
CA PHE A 74 18.05 25.63 -9.84
C PHE A 74 19.50 26.11 -9.65
N GLU A 75 20.40 25.14 -9.53
CA GLU A 75 21.85 25.32 -9.56
C GLU A 75 22.46 24.57 -10.76
N ARG A 76 23.65 24.99 -11.20
CA ARG A 76 24.36 24.38 -12.32
C ARG A 76 25.24 23.24 -11.81
N SER A 77 25.10 22.06 -12.40
CA SER A 77 25.95 20.90 -12.19
C SER A 77 26.72 20.55 -13.46
N TRP A 78 27.63 19.58 -13.37
CA TRP A 78 28.36 19.06 -14.53
C TRP A 78 27.43 18.45 -15.60
N PHE A 79 26.27 17.92 -15.19
CA PHE A 79 25.33 17.21 -16.05
C PHE A 79 24.09 18.05 -16.44
N GLY A 80 24.04 19.33 -16.09
CA GLY A 80 22.93 20.23 -16.44
C GLY A 80 22.49 21.13 -15.29
N ARG A 81 21.18 21.39 -15.20
CA ARG A 81 20.58 22.12 -14.08
C ARG A 81 19.91 21.13 -13.14
N ILE A 82 20.13 21.30 -11.83
CA ILE A 82 19.47 20.52 -10.79
C ILE A 82 18.76 21.45 -9.82
N LEU A 83 17.69 20.98 -9.17
CA LEU A 83 16.99 21.72 -8.12
C LEU A 83 17.94 21.95 -6.94
N LYS A 84 17.96 23.15 -6.36
CA LYS A 84 18.72 23.44 -5.13
C LYS A 84 18.21 22.62 -3.95
N GLN A 85 19.05 22.42 -2.93
CA GLN A 85 18.71 21.63 -1.74
C GLN A 85 17.34 21.94 -1.11
N PRO A 86 16.90 23.20 -0.91
CA PRO A 86 15.58 23.47 -0.32
C PRO A 86 14.44 22.90 -1.18
N LYS A 87 14.51 23.06 -2.49
CA LYS A 87 13.52 22.50 -3.43
C LYS A 87 13.55 20.98 -3.50
N ARG A 88 14.73 20.36 -3.36
CA ARG A 88 14.84 18.89 -3.21
C ARG A 88 14.11 18.41 -1.95
N GLN A 89 14.17 19.16 -0.85
CA GLN A 89 13.43 18.82 0.38
C GLN A 89 11.91 19.03 0.24
N GLU A 90 11.45 20.06 -0.46
CA GLU A 90 10.01 20.25 -0.77
C GLU A 90 9.43 19.03 -1.51
N VAL A 91 10.12 18.52 -2.53
CA VAL A 91 9.72 17.29 -3.24
C VAL A 91 9.67 16.09 -2.31
N CYS A 92 10.69 15.90 -1.46
CA CYS A 92 10.68 14.80 -0.50
C CYS A 92 9.54 14.92 0.51
N GLY A 93 9.15 16.14 0.89
CA GLY A 93 7.96 16.40 1.70
C GLY A 93 6.65 15.96 1.03
N ILE A 94 6.53 16.10 -0.30
CA ILE A 94 5.34 15.63 -1.05
C ILE A 94 5.24 14.09 -1.03
N TYR A 95 6.37 13.38 -1.20
CA TYR A 95 6.40 11.91 -1.12
C TYR A 95 6.16 11.40 0.31
N GLN A 96 6.84 12.00 1.29
CA GLN A 96 6.68 11.71 2.71
C GLN A 96 5.22 11.90 3.15
N GLY A 97 4.61 13.04 2.79
CA GLY A 97 3.22 13.35 3.11
C GLY A 97 2.20 12.36 2.53
N LEU A 98 2.44 11.77 1.35
CA LEU A 98 1.57 10.70 0.86
C LEU A 98 1.66 9.46 1.78
N ILE A 99 2.87 9.01 2.09
CA ILE A 99 3.06 7.83 2.96
C ILE A 99 2.47 8.07 4.36
N ASP A 100 2.63 9.27 4.92
CA ASP A 100 2.01 9.64 6.19
C ASP A 100 0.48 9.64 6.13
N GLU A 101 -0.11 10.24 5.07
CA GLU A 101 -1.57 10.20 4.83
C GLU A 101 -2.08 8.76 4.71
N THR A 102 -1.46 7.92 3.87
CA THR A 102 -1.88 6.53 3.67
C THR A 102 -1.72 5.70 4.94
N TYR A 103 -0.58 5.80 5.63
CA TYR A 103 -0.33 5.07 6.87
C TYR A 103 -1.35 5.45 7.95
N HIS A 104 -1.66 6.74 8.09
CA HIS A 104 -2.66 7.19 9.06
C HIS A 104 -4.07 6.69 8.73
N LEU A 105 -4.47 6.73 7.45
CA LEU A 105 -5.76 6.18 6.99
C LEU A 105 -5.87 4.66 7.24
N MET A 106 -4.79 3.91 7.00
CA MET A 106 -4.76 2.46 7.26
C MET A 106 -4.79 2.15 8.76
N GLN A 107 -4.10 2.93 9.61
CA GLN A 107 -4.19 2.78 11.06
C GLN A 107 -5.61 3.09 11.59
N GLN A 108 -6.26 4.16 11.09
CA GLN A 108 -7.65 4.47 11.42
C GLN A 108 -8.64 3.36 11.01
N ASN A 109 -8.31 2.56 10.00
CA ASN A 109 -9.14 1.48 9.48
C ASN A 109 -8.55 0.08 9.79
N LYS A 110 -7.64 -0.05 10.76
CA LYS A 110 -6.88 -1.30 11.01
C LYS A 110 -7.80 -2.51 11.17
N GLU A 111 -8.93 -2.36 11.87
CA GLU A 111 -9.92 -3.42 12.11
C GLU A 111 -10.63 -3.92 10.83
N ARG A 112 -10.64 -3.12 9.76
CA ARG A 112 -11.20 -3.48 8.43
C ARG A 112 -10.20 -4.22 7.53
N LEU A 113 -8.94 -4.34 7.94
CA LEU A 113 -7.88 -4.96 7.17
C LEU A 113 -7.71 -6.45 7.52
N PRO A 114 -7.26 -7.29 6.57
CA PRO A 114 -6.81 -8.65 6.87
C PRO A 114 -5.71 -8.67 7.94
N ALA A 115 -5.66 -9.71 8.76
CA ALA A 115 -4.68 -9.81 9.86
C ALA A 115 -3.21 -9.69 9.40
N THR A 116 -2.89 -10.12 8.17
CA THR A 116 -1.56 -9.93 7.55
C THR A 116 -1.19 -8.46 7.42
N ASP A 117 -2.16 -7.64 7.01
CA ASP A 117 -1.97 -6.23 6.67
C ASP A 117 -2.01 -5.39 7.95
N GLN A 118 -2.72 -5.86 8.98
CA GLN A 118 -2.67 -5.32 10.33
C GLN A 118 -1.27 -5.41 10.95
N THR A 119 -0.52 -6.50 10.70
CA THR A 119 0.87 -6.65 11.16
C THR A 119 1.83 -5.73 10.39
N LEU A 120 1.60 -5.50 9.09
CA LEU A 120 2.41 -4.54 8.31
C LEU A 120 2.34 -3.10 8.85
N LEU A 121 1.29 -2.75 9.59
CA LEU A 121 1.13 -1.45 10.24
C LEU A 121 1.86 -1.33 11.59
N GLU A 122 2.51 -2.40 12.08
CA GLU A 122 3.25 -2.37 13.35
C GLU A 122 4.69 -1.85 13.18
N ASP A 123 5.26 -1.99 11.98
CA ASP A 123 6.54 -1.41 11.59
C ASP A 123 6.37 -0.52 10.35
N ARG A 124 6.53 0.79 10.55
CA ARG A 124 6.42 1.79 9.48
C ARG A 124 7.40 1.52 8.32
N ASN A 125 8.56 0.90 8.56
CA ASN A 125 9.50 0.55 7.49
C ASN A 125 8.98 -0.61 6.63
N GLN A 126 8.31 -1.60 7.24
CA GLN A 126 7.67 -2.69 6.52
C GLN A 126 6.50 -2.16 5.68
N PHE A 127 5.71 -1.23 6.22
CA PHE A 127 4.68 -0.52 5.46
C PHE A 127 5.25 0.22 4.22
N ILE A 128 6.32 1.00 4.38
CA ILE A 128 6.98 1.72 3.26
C ILE A 128 7.48 0.73 2.18
N GLN A 129 8.04 -0.41 2.60
CA GLN A 129 8.51 -1.45 1.68
C GLN A 129 7.36 -2.16 0.97
N ALA A 130 6.24 -2.43 1.66
CA ALA A 130 5.03 -2.98 1.07
C ALA A 130 4.39 -2.00 0.06
N PHE A 131 4.54 -0.69 0.25
CA PHE A 131 4.18 0.34 -0.72
C PHE A 131 5.10 0.35 -1.98
N GLY A 132 6.18 -0.44 -1.98
CA GLY A 132 7.09 -0.61 -3.11
C GLY A 132 8.40 0.18 -3.02
N TYR A 133 8.63 0.95 -1.96
CA TYR A 133 9.85 1.74 -1.77
C TYR A 133 10.94 0.94 -1.03
N LYS A 134 11.85 0.32 -1.79
CA LYS A 134 13.00 -0.41 -1.24
C LYS A 134 13.93 0.53 -0.47
N ASP A 135 14.42 0.07 0.69
CA ASP A 135 15.31 0.82 1.60
C ASP A 135 14.76 2.22 2.01
N ASN A 136 13.43 2.37 1.96
CA ASN A 136 12.68 3.62 2.09
C ASN A 136 13.12 4.70 1.08
N ILE A 137 13.62 4.32 -0.10
CA ILE A 137 14.09 5.24 -1.14
C ILE A 137 13.04 5.40 -2.24
N VAL A 138 12.73 6.66 -2.55
CA VAL A 138 11.98 7.06 -3.74
C VAL A 138 12.96 7.61 -4.77
N ASP A 139 13.01 6.97 -5.94
CA ASP A 139 13.59 7.56 -7.15
C ASP A 139 12.61 8.61 -7.71
N THR A 140 12.97 9.89 -7.60
CA THR A 140 12.14 11.00 -8.08
C THR A 140 12.20 11.18 -9.60
N ARG A 141 13.17 10.54 -10.27
CA ARG A 141 13.60 10.80 -11.66
C ARG A 141 14.07 12.23 -11.94
N MET A 142 14.20 13.09 -10.92
CA MET A 142 14.67 14.48 -11.02
C MET A 142 16.18 14.63 -10.75
N GLY A 143 16.95 13.53 -10.82
CA GLY A 143 18.39 13.52 -10.55
C GLY A 143 18.78 13.48 -9.06
N PHE A 144 17.83 13.20 -8.18
CA PHE A 144 18.07 12.94 -6.75
C PHE A 144 17.03 11.96 -6.19
N ASN A 145 17.36 11.34 -5.06
CA ASN A 145 16.48 10.41 -4.37
C ASN A 145 15.97 11.02 -3.06
N CYS A 146 14.75 10.64 -2.66
CA CYS A 146 14.19 10.97 -1.36
C CYS A 146 14.24 9.74 -0.44
N ARG A 147 14.66 9.92 0.82
CA ARG A 147 14.52 8.88 1.85
C ARG A 147 13.32 9.21 2.72
N ILE A 148 12.36 8.28 2.76
CA ILE A 148 11.17 8.33 3.61
C ILE A 148 11.53 7.81 5.01
N ARG A 149 10.86 8.34 6.04
CA ARG A 149 11.05 7.96 7.45
C ARG A 149 9.70 7.78 8.11
#